data_AF-A0A117MCW4-F1
#
_entry.id   AF-A0A117MCW4-F1
#
_cell.length_a   1.000
_cell.length_b   1.000
_cell.length_c   1.000
_cell.angle_alpha   90.00
_cell.angle_beta   90.00
_cell.angle_gamma   90.00
#
_symmetry.space_group_name_H-M   'P 1'
#
loop_
_entity.id
_entity.type
_entity.pdbx_description
1 polymer ?
#
loop_
_entity_poly.entity_id
_entity_poly.type
_entity_poly.pdbx_seq_one_letter_code
_entity_poly.pdbx_strand_id
1 'polypeptide(L)'
;MVRLLEVLGIKTDLVKPGDDLMEILWQGMEKADLHLEEDDILVIAESAVATAEGGAVNLLNVTPSPRALELAEKYRKDPREMELIIRCSDRIMGGIPGVVLTIKDGFLYPNAGIDHSNAPPGCVVLFPEDPQRSASQIRKRLEEASGKRIGVVIGDSRTHPLRLGCVGVALACDGVVPVEDARGQKDLYGRALEVTRKAVADNLVSAAEVVMGEGDEGVPAVIIRGAPVKFTGDGDKMKIPSIAPEECMYIGSLRCGPHPYQGGYDRLIEEAKKALERAYAPYSGFRVGAALLTKGGKVYSAANVENASSGASICAERTAIATAISDGEMKFEALAVVADTKEPVAPCGVCRQTLIEFGEDIKVIMANIKGDAEIATVDNLMRR
;
A
#
# COMPACT_ATOMS: atom_id res chain seq x y z
N MET A 1 17.03 1.32 38.15
CA MET A 1 18.21 1.51 37.28
C MET A 1 17.76 2.41 36.14
N VAL A 2 18.33 3.60 36.00
CA VAL A 2 17.99 4.52 34.91
C VAL A 2 18.58 3.92 33.63
N ARG A 3 17.78 3.79 32.58
CA ARG A 3 18.26 3.48 31.23
C ARG A 3 18.35 4.80 30.48
N LEU A 4 19.55 5.14 30.02
CA LEU A 4 19.78 6.31 29.16
C LEU A 4 19.64 5.86 27.70
N LEU A 5 19.01 6.71 26.90
CA LEU A 5 18.89 6.56 25.45
C LEU A 5 19.46 7.82 24.83
N GLU A 6 20.48 7.67 23.98
CA GLU A 6 21.12 8.78 23.28
C GLU A 6 20.84 8.66 21.79
N VAL A 7 20.61 9.81 21.14
CA VAL A 7 20.30 9.92 19.71
C VAL A 7 21.26 10.97 19.14
N LEU A 8 22.28 10.52 18.44
CA LEU A 8 23.46 11.30 18.07
C LEU A 8 23.55 11.43 16.54
N GLY A 9 23.36 12.64 16.02
CA GLY A 9 23.39 12.89 14.58
C GLY A 9 24.80 12.92 13.99
N ILE A 10 24.99 12.28 12.84
CA ILE A 10 26.23 12.31 12.07
C ILE A 10 26.03 13.30 10.93
N LYS A 11 26.59 14.50 11.08
CA LYS A 11 26.57 15.52 10.03
C LYS A 11 27.63 15.22 8.97
N THR A 12 27.26 15.29 7.70
CA THR A 12 28.16 14.99 6.57
C THR A 12 28.21 16.12 5.56
N ASP A 13 29.16 16.01 4.63
CA ASP A 13 29.08 16.76 3.37
C ASP A 13 27.98 16.15 2.47
N LEU A 14 27.56 16.87 1.42
CA LEU A 14 26.51 16.42 0.50
C LEU A 14 26.93 15.12 -0.21
N VAL A 15 26.13 14.06 -0.03
CA VAL A 15 26.29 12.77 -0.73
C VAL A 15 25.95 12.94 -2.21
N LYS A 16 26.82 12.43 -3.08
CA LYS A 16 26.64 12.48 -4.54
C LYS A 16 26.57 11.08 -5.14
N PRO A 17 26.00 10.96 -6.36
CA PRO A 17 25.98 9.68 -7.07
C PRO A 17 27.37 9.06 -7.23
N GLY A 18 27.52 7.84 -6.74
CA GLY A 18 28.76 7.06 -6.82
C GLY A 18 29.75 7.29 -5.66
N ASP A 19 29.43 8.14 -4.68
CA ASP A 19 30.25 8.28 -3.48
C ASP A 19 30.22 7.01 -2.61
N ASP A 20 31.31 6.73 -1.89
CA ASP A 20 31.30 5.70 -0.84
C ASP A 20 30.67 6.28 0.44
N LEU A 21 29.40 5.98 0.66
CA LEU A 21 28.64 6.44 1.82
C LEU A 21 29.34 6.09 3.15
N MET A 22 30.05 4.97 3.22
CA MET A 22 30.74 4.58 4.45
C MET A 22 31.88 5.52 4.80
N GLU A 23 32.67 5.93 3.80
CA GLU A 23 33.76 6.88 4.01
C GLU A 23 33.22 8.24 4.44
N ILE A 24 32.11 8.68 3.85
CA ILE A 24 31.43 9.93 4.22
C ILE A 24 30.94 9.88 5.67
N LEU A 25 30.29 8.78 6.08
CA LEU A 25 29.81 8.60 7.44
C LEU A 25 30.97 8.56 8.45
N TRP A 26 32.08 7.90 8.10
CA TRP A 26 33.29 7.87 8.95
C TRP A 26 33.87 9.26 9.16
N GLN A 27 34.03 10.03 8.08
CA GLN A 27 34.50 11.40 8.16
C GLN A 27 33.56 12.28 8.99
N GLY A 28 32.24 12.06 8.88
CA GLY A 28 31.24 12.74 9.70
C GLY A 28 31.38 12.41 11.18
N MET A 29 31.57 11.13 11.51
CA MET A 29 31.80 10.67 12.89
C MET A 29 33.11 11.23 13.46
N GLU A 30 34.21 11.18 12.72
CA GLU A 30 35.51 11.74 13.13
C GLU A 30 35.43 13.25 13.38
N LYS A 31 34.78 14.01 12.49
CA LYS A 31 34.57 15.47 12.67
C LYS A 31 33.77 15.79 13.92
N ALA A 32 32.85 14.90 14.32
CA ALA A 32 31.98 15.06 15.49
C ALA A 32 32.53 14.39 16.77
N ASP A 33 33.73 13.80 16.72
CA ASP A 33 34.32 12.99 17.81
C ASP A 33 33.40 11.84 18.28
N LEU A 34 32.61 11.30 17.35
CA LEU A 34 31.70 10.17 17.59
C LEU A 34 32.41 8.85 17.30
N HIS A 35 32.16 7.87 18.17
CA HIS A 35 32.70 6.53 18.07
C HIS A 35 31.58 5.52 18.26
N LEU A 36 31.65 4.40 17.53
CA LEU A 36 30.71 3.29 17.70
C LEU A 36 31.02 2.51 18.98
N GLU A 37 29.97 2.19 19.71
CA GLU A 37 29.98 1.36 20.90
C GLU A 37 29.25 0.04 20.68
N GLU A 38 29.41 -0.88 21.62
CA GLU A 38 28.72 -2.16 21.58
C GLU A 38 27.21 -1.93 21.64
N ASP A 39 26.46 -2.60 20.77
CA ASP A 39 25.00 -2.53 20.67
C ASP A 39 24.44 -1.17 20.22
N ASP A 40 25.27 -0.34 19.59
CA ASP A 40 24.80 0.86 18.87
C ASP A 40 23.95 0.47 17.65
N ILE A 41 22.98 1.33 17.33
CA ILE A 41 22.15 1.18 16.14
C ILE A 41 22.37 2.40 15.26
N LEU A 42 22.88 2.18 14.05
CA LEU A 42 23.02 3.21 13.05
C LEU A 42 21.76 3.27 12.18
N VAL A 43 21.02 4.36 12.28
CA VAL A 43 19.90 4.68 11.38
C VAL A 43 20.42 5.56 10.25
N ILE A 44 20.11 5.22 9.00
CA ILE A 44 20.59 5.93 7.82
C ILE A 44 19.39 6.31 6.94
N ALA A 45 19.39 7.53 6.43
CA ALA A 45 18.38 8.01 5.48
C ALA A 45 18.47 7.18 4.19
N GLU A 46 17.32 6.70 3.74
CA GLU A 46 17.15 6.03 2.46
C GLU A 46 17.74 6.86 1.32
N SER A 47 17.44 8.17 1.28
CA SER A 47 17.85 9.04 0.18
C SER A 47 19.37 9.17 0.05
N ALA A 48 20.10 9.10 1.17
CA ALA A 48 21.56 9.08 1.17
C ALA A 48 22.11 7.76 0.61
N VAL A 49 21.51 6.63 0.99
CA VAL A 49 21.86 5.30 0.46
C VAL A 49 21.56 5.24 -1.04
N ALA A 50 20.33 5.60 -1.44
CA ALA A 50 19.91 5.61 -2.84
C ALA A 50 20.78 6.51 -3.69
N THR A 51 21.11 7.72 -3.20
CA THR A 51 21.99 8.64 -3.93
C THR A 51 23.36 8.03 -4.13
N ALA A 52 24.01 7.52 -3.07
CA ALA A 52 25.31 6.87 -3.17
C ALA A 52 25.31 5.69 -4.16
N GLU A 53 24.23 4.91 -4.17
CA GLU A 53 24.03 3.76 -5.08
C GLU A 53 23.63 4.15 -6.51
N GLY A 54 23.53 5.45 -6.84
CA GLY A 54 23.23 5.92 -8.18
C GLY A 54 21.74 5.96 -8.54
N GLY A 55 20.86 6.01 -7.55
CA GLY A 55 19.40 6.09 -7.70
C GLY A 55 18.87 7.43 -8.23
N ALA A 56 19.74 8.43 -8.46
CA ALA A 56 19.36 9.71 -9.02
C ALA A 56 19.09 9.62 -10.54
N VAL A 57 17.85 9.90 -10.94
CA VAL A 57 17.40 9.82 -12.34
C VAL A 57 17.02 11.20 -12.86
N ASN A 58 17.65 11.62 -13.95
CA ASN A 58 17.29 12.86 -14.65
C ASN A 58 15.97 12.68 -15.41
N LEU A 59 14.96 13.49 -15.08
CA LEU A 59 13.62 13.39 -15.66
C LEU A 59 13.63 13.61 -17.18
N LEU A 60 14.57 14.39 -17.73
CA LEU A 60 14.69 14.61 -19.18
C LEU A 60 14.98 13.33 -19.96
N ASN A 61 15.54 12.31 -19.31
CA ASN A 61 15.86 11.02 -19.93
C ASN A 61 14.69 10.02 -19.86
N VAL A 62 13.56 10.40 -19.25
CA VAL A 62 12.39 9.54 -19.10
C VAL A 62 11.36 9.86 -20.16
N THR A 63 10.96 8.85 -20.94
CA THR A 63 9.86 8.95 -21.90
C THR A 63 8.56 8.45 -21.27
N PRO A 64 7.53 9.31 -21.08
CA PRO A 64 6.25 8.89 -20.51
C PRO A 64 5.45 7.97 -21.44
N SER A 65 4.86 6.91 -20.88
CA SER A 65 3.87 6.08 -21.57
C SER A 65 2.50 6.77 -21.69
N PRO A 66 1.58 6.30 -22.56
CA PRO A 66 0.20 6.80 -22.60
C PRO A 66 -0.52 6.69 -21.26
N ARG A 67 -0.27 5.61 -20.51
CA ARG A 67 -0.80 5.41 -19.15
C ARG A 67 -0.24 6.44 -18.17
N ALA A 68 1.05 6.76 -18.26
CA ALA A 68 1.66 7.79 -17.43
C ALA A 68 1.06 9.17 -17.71
N LEU A 69 0.82 9.52 -18.98
CA LEU A 69 0.19 10.78 -19.35
C LEU A 69 -1.22 10.92 -18.75
N GLU A 70 -2.05 9.88 -18.86
CA GLU A 70 -3.41 9.88 -18.30
C GLU A 70 -3.39 10.05 -16.76
N LEU A 71 -2.57 9.27 -16.07
CA LEU A 71 -2.48 9.32 -14.61
C LEU A 71 -1.84 10.62 -14.11
N ALA A 72 -0.88 11.17 -14.86
CA ALA A 72 -0.24 12.44 -14.57
C ALA A 72 -1.24 13.61 -14.65
N GLU A 73 -2.13 13.60 -15.65
CA GLU A 73 -3.22 14.58 -15.73
C GLU A 73 -4.16 14.43 -14.52
N LYS A 74 -4.60 13.20 -14.23
CA LYS A 74 -5.52 12.89 -13.12
C LYS A 74 -4.97 13.36 -11.77
N TYR A 75 -3.71 13.08 -11.48
CA TYR A 75 -3.08 13.40 -10.19
C TYR A 75 -2.24 14.67 -10.22
N ARG A 76 -2.31 15.48 -11.29
CA ARG A 76 -1.57 16.75 -11.46
C ARG A 76 -0.07 16.60 -11.17
N LYS A 77 0.56 15.64 -11.84
CA LYS A 77 1.97 15.28 -11.65
C LYS A 77 2.75 15.40 -12.95
N ASP A 78 4.07 15.46 -12.86
CA ASP A 78 4.92 15.40 -14.05
C ASP A 78 4.76 14.03 -14.73
N PRO A 79 4.44 13.95 -16.04
CA PRO A 79 4.32 12.67 -16.73
C PRO A 79 5.56 11.78 -16.67
N ARG A 80 6.75 12.37 -16.58
CA ARG A 80 8.04 11.67 -16.50
C ARG A 80 8.23 11.05 -15.13
N GLU A 81 7.85 11.76 -14.08
CA GLU A 81 7.84 11.22 -12.73
C GLU A 81 6.76 10.15 -12.58
N MET A 82 5.56 10.38 -13.12
CA MET A 82 4.47 9.41 -13.10
C MET A 82 4.87 8.10 -13.79
N GLU A 83 5.64 8.18 -14.86
CA GLU A 83 6.22 7.02 -15.52
C GLU A 83 7.17 6.24 -14.59
N LEU A 84 8.03 6.92 -13.82
CA LEU A 84 8.88 6.27 -12.82
C LEU A 84 8.04 5.64 -11.70
N ILE A 85 6.99 6.32 -11.21
CA ILE A 85 6.07 5.76 -10.19
C ILE A 85 5.45 4.46 -10.68
N ILE A 86 5.02 4.40 -11.95
CA ILE A 86 4.46 3.18 -12.55
C ILE A 86 5.52 2.07 -12.60
N ARG A 87 6.75 2.38 -13.01
CA ARG A 87 7.85 1.40 -13.12
C ARG A 87 8.31 0.88 -11.76
N CYS A 88 8.26 1.71 -10.73
CA CYS A 88 8.81 1.43 -9.41
C CYS A 88 7.75 0.93 -8.41
N SER A 89 6.48 0.77 -8.80
CA SER A 89 5.43 0.26 -7.93
C SER A 89 4.85 -1.06 -8.41
N ASP A 90 4.48 -1.92 -7.46
CA ASP A 90 3.74 -3.15 -7.75
C ASP A 90 2.29 -2.83 -8.10
N ARG A 91 1.71 -1.84 -7.41
CA ARG A 91 0.32 -1.43 -7.58
C ARG A 91 0.12 0.04 -7.28
N ILE A 92 -0.67 0.70 -8.12
CA ILE A 92 -1.20 2.04 -7.83
C ILE A 92 -2.55 1.88 -7.12
N MET A 93 -2.65 2.40 -5.91
CA MET A 93 -3.90 2.39 -5.13
C MET A 93 -4.79 3.55 -5.54
N GLY A 94 -4.22 4.73 -5.74
CA GLY A 94 -4.98 5.93 -6.07
C GLY A 94 -4.18 7.14 -5.67
N GLY A 95 -4.83 8.25 -5.35
CA GLY A 95 -4.11 9.43 -4.91
C GLY A 95 -4.98 10.66 -4.84
N ILE A 96 -4.30 11.76 -4.56
CA ILE A 96 -4.82 13.13 -4.58
C ILE A 96 -3.92 13.96 -5.51
N PRO A 97 -4.29 15.20 -5.88
CA PRO A 97 -3.38 16.06 -6.63
C PRO A 97 -2.01 16.18 -5.96
N GLY A 98 -0.93 15.89 -6.70
CA GLY A 98 0.46 15.92 -6.28
C GLY A 98 1.02 14.59 -5.73
N VAL A 99 0.16 13.69 -5.22
CA VAL A 99 0.59 12.47 -4.51
C VAL A 99 -0.19 11.25 -4.99
N VAL A 100 0.53 10.23 -5.44
CA VAL A 100 -0.02 8.93 -5.82
C VAL A 100 0.34 7.91 -4.74
N LEU A 101 -0.66 7.29 -4.12
CA LEU A 101 -0.43 6.20 -3.18
C LEU A 101 -0.20 4.88 -3.94
N THR A 102 0.92 4.22 -3.66
CA THR A 102 1.31 2.96 -4.28
C THR A 102 1.59 1.89 -3.24
N ILE A 103 1.60 0.63 -3.68
CA ILE A 103 2.21 -0.50 -2.98
C ILE A 103 3.52 -0.82 -3.69
N LYS A 104 4.59 -0.99 -2.89
CA LYS A 104 5.89 -1.48 -3.30
C LYS A 104 6.44 -2.39 -2.20
N ASP A 105 6.86 -3.60 -2.57
CA ASP A 105 7.40 -4.60 -1.65
C ASP A 105 6.47 -4.94 -0.47
N GLY A 106 5.15 -4.85 -0.72
CA GLY A 106 4.11 -5.10 0.29
C GLY A 106 3.86 -3.95 1.27
N PHE A 107 4.52 -2.80 1.12
CA PHE A 107 4.30 -1.61 1.92
C PHE A 107 3.66 -0.49 1.11
N LEU A 108 2.97 0.43 1.82
CA LEU A 108 2.38 1.61 1.20
C LEU A 108 3.38 2.76 1.17
N TYR A 109 3.54 3.36 -0.01
CA TYR A 109 4.39 4.53 -0.18
C TYR A 109 3.68 5.62 -1.00
N PRO A 110 3.87 6.90 -0.65
CA PRO A 110 3.59 7.98 -1.58
C PRO A 110 4.60 7.93 -2.73
N ASN A 111 4.13 8.11 -3.96
CA ASN A 111 4.93 8.17 -5.18
C ASN A 111 5.94 7.02 -5.35
N ALA A 112 5.63 5.82 -4.85
CA ALA A 112 6.55 4.68 -4.85
C ALA A 112 7.89 4.92 -4.13
N GLY A 113 7.93 5.89 -3.21
CA GLY A 113 9.15 6.29 -2.50
C GLY A 113 10.07 7.21 -3.32
N ILE A 114 9.57 7.74 -4.44
CA ILE A 114 10.36 8.67 -5.25
C ILE A 114 10.36 10.04 -4.59
N ASP A 115 11.56 10.55 -4.32
CA ASP A 115 11.76 11.86 -3.71
C ASP A 115 12.34 12.88 -4.70
N HIS A 116 11.84 14.11 -4.59
CA HIS A 116 12.40 15.31 -5.23
C HIS A 116 13.23 16.13 -4.26
N SER A 117 12.91 16.03 -2.97
CA SER A 117 13.55 16.78 -1.90
C SER A 117 15.00 16.33 -1.83
N ASN A 118 15.91 17.30 -1.83
CA ASN A 118 17.36 17.06 -1.81
C ASN A 118 17.92 16.24 -3.01
N ALA A 119 17.15 16.04 -4.08
CA ALA A 119 17.65 15.49 -5.33
C ALA A 119 18.46 16.54 -6.12
N PRO A 120 19.45 16.14 -6.94
CA PRO A 120 20.12 17.07 -7.86
C PRO A 120 19.13 17.79 -8.79
N PRO A 121 19.40 19.03 -9.23
CA PRO A 121 18.47 19.79 -10.07
C PRO A 121 18.03 19.03 -11.34
N GLY A 122 16.71 18.89 -11.52
CA GLY A 122 16.12 18.17 -12.66
C GLY A 122 16.10 16.64 -12.51
N CYS A 123 16.56 16.12 -11.38
CA CYS A 123 16.52 14.70 -11.04
C CYS A 123 15.47 14.41 -9.96
N VAL A 124 15.13 13.13 -9.85
CA VAL A 124 14.48 12.52 -8.69
C VAL A 124 15.36 11.40 -8.15
N VAL A 125 15.23 11.06 -6.88
CA VAL A 125 15.91 9.90 -6.28
C VAL A 125 14.90 8.77 -6.16
N LEU A 126 15.26 7.60 -6.71
CA LEU A 126 14.51 6.36 -6.53
C LEU A 126 15.03 5.63 -5.29
N PHE A 127 14.17 4.86 -4.63
CA PHE A 127 14.59 3.91 -3.59
C PHE A 127 15.77 3.03 -4.00
N PRO A 128 16.63 2.58 -3.05
CA PRO A 128 17.66 1.61 -3.33
C PRO A 128 17.03 0.33 -3.90
N GLU A 129 17.73 -0.33 -4.80
CA GLU A 129 17.22 -1.54 -5.45
C GLU A 129 17.03 -2.69 -4.46
N ASP A 130 17.94 -2.82 -3.48
CA ASP A 130 17.85 -3.79 -2.39
C ASP A 130 18.34 -3.17 -1.07
N PRO A 131 17.48 -2.40 -0.36
CA PRO A 131 17.85 -1.76 0.89
C PRO A 131 18.33 -2.76 1.95
N GLN A 132 17.84 -4.01 1.93
CA GLN A 132 18.27 -5.05 2.85
C GLN A 132 19.72 -5.46 2.60
N ARG A 133 20.12 -5.59 1.33
CA ARG A 133 21.52 -5.82 0.97
C ARG A 133 22.40 -4.66 1.42
N SER A 134 21.98 -3.43 1.18
CA SER A 134 22.72 -2.22 1.57
C SER A 134 22.93 -2.17 3.09
N ALA A 135 21.87 -2.37 3.88
CA ALA A 135 21.97 -2.43 5.35
C ALA A 135 22.94 -3.52 5.82
N SER A 136 22.87 -4.71 5.21
CA SER A 136 23.76 -5.84 5.55
C SER A 136 25.23 -5.53 5.23
N GLN A 137 25.51 -4.91 4.08
CA GLN A 137 26.86 -4.54 3.65
C GLN A 137 27.46 -3.44 4.53
N ILE A 138 26.66 -2.41 4.83
CA ILE A 138 27.03 -1.32 5.72
C ILE A 138 27.36 -1.87 7.10
N ARG A 139 26.47 -2.67 7.69
CA ARG A 139 26.70 -3.30 9.00
C ARG A 139 28.00 -4.11 9.01
N LYS A 140 28.19 -4.99 8.03
CA LYS A 140 29.40 -5.83 7.96
C LYS A 140 30.67 -4.98 7.94
N ARG A 141 30.72 -3.94 7.10
CA ARG A 141 31.88 -3.02 7.03
C ARG A 141 32.12 -2.28 8.34
N LEU A 142 31.05 -1.83 9.00
CA LEU A 142 31.11 -1.16 10.31
C LEU A 142 31.63 -2.08 11.41
N GLU A 143 31.11 -3.31 11.49
CA GLU A 143 31.55 -4.31 12.48
C GLU A 143 33.02 -4.71 12.23
N GLU A 144 33.44 -4.89 10.96
CA GLU A 144 34.83 -5.18 10.61
C GLU A 144 35.79 -4.05 10.97
N ALA A 145 35.37 -2.78 10.79
CA ALA A 145 36.20 -1.61 11.07
C ALA A 145 36.25 -1.24 12.56
N SER A 146 35.13 -1.38 13.28
CA SER A 146 35.01 -0.96 14.69
C SER A 146 35.27 -2.09 15.69
N GLY A 147 35.10 -3.35 15.29
CA GLY A 147 35.12 -4.51 16.17
C GLY A 147 33.95 -4.55 17.17
N LYS A 148 32.87 -3.80 16.92
CA LYS A 148 31.67 -3.72 17.75
C LYS A 148 30.51 -4.43 17.08
N ARG A 149 29.64 -5.08 17.87
CA ARG A 149 28.34 -5.53 17.37
C ARG A 149 27.42 -4.32 17.22
N ILE A 150 26.87 -4.11 16.02
CA ILE A 150 25.98 -2.99 15.76
C ILE A 150 24.75 -3.40 14.95
N GLY A 151 23.70 -2.60 15.05
CA GLY A 151 22.51 -2.67 14.20
C GLY A 151 22.57 -1.61 13.10
N VAL A 152 22.00 -1.91 11.94
CA VAL A 152 21.81 -0.92 10.86
C VAL A 152 20.35 -0.92 10.43
N VAL A 153 19.75 0.27 10.36
CA VAL A 153 18.38 0.47 9.88
C VAL A 153 18.42 1.53 8.77
N ILE A 154 17.88 1.21 7.60
CA ILE A 154 17.64 2.20 6.55
C ILE A 154 16.19 2.64 6.67
N GLY A 155 15.97 3.94 6.79
CA GLY A 155 14.65 4.52 7.00
C GLY A 155 14.35 5.68 6.08
N ASP A 156 13.06 5.94 5.91
CA ASP A 156 12.50 7.06 5.16
C ASP A 156 11.42 7.71 6.03
N SER A 157 10.99 8.90 5.66
CA SER A 157 9.88 9.58 6.30
C SER A 157 8.56 9.30 5.59
N ARG A 158 7.47 9.21 6.34
CA ARG A 158 6.13 8.96 5.80
C ARG A 158 5.05 9.71 6.55
N THR A 159 3.93 9.93 5.87
CA THR A 159 2.72 10.45 6.49
C THR A 159 1.88 9.33 7.09
N HIS A 160 1.18 9.64 8.18
CA HIS A 160 0.22 8.72 8.80
C HIS A 160 -1.21 9.16 8.46
N PRO A 161 -2.12 8.24 8.08
CA PRO A 161 -3.53 8.56 7.87
C PRO A 161 -4.13 9.50 8.94
N LEU A 162 -4.68 10.63 8.46
CA LEU A 162 -5.37 11.64 9.26
C LEU A 162 -4.52 12.40 10.29
N ARG A 163 -3.18 12.30 10.24
CA ARG A 163 -2.27 13.10 11.07
C ARG A 163 -1.43 14.03 10.20
N LEU A 164 -1.26 15.26 10.66
CA LEU A 164 -0.33 16.22 10.06
C LEU A 164 1.10 15.89 10.49
N GLY A 165 2.04 16.03 9.55
CA GLY A 165 3.47 15.76 9.76
C GLY A 165 3.93 14.38 9.28
N CYS A 166 5.24 14.22 9.15
CA CYS A 166 5.91 12.98 8.81
C CYS A 166 6.44 12.25 10.06
N VAL A 167 6.61 10.94 9.95
CA VAL A 167 7.24 10.07 10.93
C VAL A 167 8.15 9.07 10.21
N GLY A 168 9.17 8.58 10.89
CA GLY A 168 10.09 7.59 10.32
C GLY A 168 9.46 6.22 10.13
N VAL A 169 9.82 5.55 9.03
CA VAL A 169 9.53 4.14 8.74
C VAL A 169 10.80 3.44 8.27
N ALA A 170 11.00 2.21 8.71
CA ALA A 170 12.14 1.42 8.27
C ALA A 170 11.84 0.74 6.92
N LEU A 171 12.78 0.82 5.98
CA LEU A 171 12.78 0.07 4.72
C LEU A 171 13.54 -1.24 4.84
N ALA A 172 14.64 -1.21 5.59
CA ALA A 172 15.47 -2.38 5.86
C ALA A 172 16.10 -2.31 7.24
N CYS A 173 16.40 -3.48 7.78
CA CYS A 173 17.02 -3.61 9.09
C CYS A 173 17.94 -4.83 9.11
N ASP A 174 19.16 -4.68 9.60
CA ASP A 174 20.08 -5.79 9.83
C ASP A 174 20.71 -5.68 11.22
N GLY A 175 20.83 -6.81 11.92
CA GLY A 175 21.39 -6.88 13.27
C GLY A 175 20.40 -6.63 14.41
N VAL A 176 19.20 -6.11 14.13
CA VAL A 176 18.15 -5.86 15.13
C VAL A 176 16.87 -6.60 14.72
N VAL A 177 16.13 -7.13 15.69
CA VAL A 177 14.81 -7.72 15.45
C VAL A 177 13.83 -6.59 15.08
N PRO A 178 13.32 -6.51 13.83
CA PRO A 178 12.59 -5.33 13.37
C PRO A 178 11.19 -5.21 14.02
N VAL A 179 10.58 -6.36 14.35
CA VAL A 179 9.28 -6.44 15.02
C VAL A 179 9.34 -7.45 16.15
N GLU A 180 9.09 -7.01 17.37
CA GLU A 180 8.96 -7.90 18.53
C GLU A 180 7.51 -8.35 18.70
N ASP A 181 7.30 -9.67 18.68
CA ASP A 181 6.00 -10.24 19.03
C ASP A 181 5.80 -10.18 20.55
N ALA A 182 4.84 -9.36 20.99
CA ALA A 182 4.48 -9.22 22.39
C ALA A 182 3.24 -10.05 22.75
N ARG A 183 2.66 -10.79 21.81
CA ARG A 183 1.49 -11.63 22.08
C ARG A 183 1.83 -12.71 23.10
N GLY A 184 0.91 -12.97 24.01
CA GLY A 184 1.12 -13.86 25.15
C GLY A 184 1.89 -13.23 26.33
N GLN A 185 2.59 -12.10 26.14
CA GLN A 185 3.16 -11.36 27.27
C GLN A 185 2.04 -10.87 28.19
N LYS A 186 2.32 -10.85 29.50
CA LYS A 186 1.38 -10.41 30.52
C LYS A 186 1.44 -8.89 30.67
N ASP A 187 0.28 -8.23 30.67
CA ASP A 187 0.17 -6.82 31.04
C ASP A 187 0.33 -6.62 32.56
N LEU A 188 0.22 -5.36 33.02
CA LEU A 188 0.36 -5.00 34.44
C LEU A 188 -0.67 -5.67 35.36
N TYR A 189 -1.73 -6.26 34.82
CA TYR A 189 -2.80 -6.95 35.54
C TYR A 189 -2.84 -8.45 35.24
N GLY A 190 -1.80 -9.00 34.59
CA GLY A 190 -1.69 -10.42 34.29
C GLY A 190 -2.56 -10.91 33.13
N ARG A 191 -3.10 -10.02 32.30
CA ARG A 191 -3.83 -10.38 31.07
C ARG A 191 -2.85 -10.59 29.93
N ALA A 192 -3.08 -11.59 29.09
CA ALA A 192 -2.22 -11.83 27.93
C ALA A 192 -2.52 -10.79 26.83
N LEU A 193 -1.48 -10.23 26.21
CA LEU A 193 -1.63 -9.40 25.01
C LEU A 193 -2.01 -10.30 23.82
N GLU A 194 -3.04 -9.92 23.07
CA GLU A 194 -3.56 -10.77 21.98
C GLU A 194 -3.06 -10.36 20.58
N VAL A 195 -2.88 -9.06 20.35
CA VAL A 195 -2.55 -8.50 19.03
C VAL A 195 -1.21 -7.76 18.98
N THR A 196 -0.65 -7.43 20.14
CA THR A 196 0.44 -6.47 20.26
C THR A 196 1.74 -7.00 19.64
N ARG A 197 2.24 -6.26 18.65
CA ARG A 197 3.60 -6.39 18.13
C ARG A 197 4.24 -5.01 18.18
N LYS A 198 5.51 -4.94 18.56
CA LYS A 198 6.25 -3.67 18.66
C LYS A 198 7.07 -3.48 17.40
N ALA A 199 6.76 -2.46 16.61
CA ALA A 199 7.54 -2.10 15.43
C ALA A 199 8.84 -1.41 15.85
N VAL A 200 9.83 -2.20 16.26
CA VAL A 200 11.09 -1.70 16.83
C VAL A 200 11.85 -0.85 15.82
N ALA A 201 12.03 -1.35 14.59
CA ALA A 201 12.74 -0.62 13.54
C ALA A 201 12.06 0.72 13.21
N ASP A 202 10.75 0.75 12.99
CA ASP A 202 10.00 1.99 12.72
C ASP A 202 10.12 3.02 13.86
N ASN A 203 10.07 2.56 15.13
CA ASN A 203 10.24 3.46 16.27
C ASN A 203 11.66 4.03 16.36
N LEU A 204 12.68 3.26 15.97
CA LEU A 204 14.06 3.74 15.90
C LEU A 204 14.22 4.80 14.81
N VAL A 205 13.66 4.56 13.60
CA VAL A 205 13.69 5.57 12.54
C VAL A 205 12.93 6.82 12.96
N SER A 206 11.75 6.68 13.56
CA SER A 206 10.99 7.83 14.08
C SER A 206 11.76 8.62 15.14
N ALA A 207 12.60 7.98 15.96
CA ALA A 207 13.47 8.67 16.90
C ALA A 207 14.64 9.38 16.22
N ALA A 208 15.24 8.74 15.20
CA ALA A 208 16.32 9.31 14.41
C ALA A 208 15.86 10.56 13.63
N GLU A 209 14.67 10.53 13.04
CA GLU A 209 14.09 11.65 12.28
C GLU A 209 14.04 12.96 13.05
N VAL A 210 13.87 12.90 14.38
CA VAL A 210 13.90 14.10 15.24
C VAL A 210 15.23 14.83 15.17
N VAL A 211 16.33 14.11 14.91
CA VAL A 211 17.69 14.63 14.79
C VAL A 211 18.11 14.82 13.33
N MET A 212 17.65 13.96 12.43
CA MET A 212 17.96 14.04 10.99
C MET A 212 17.31 15.28 10.37
N GLY A 213 16.06 15.56 10.75
CA GLY A 213 15.24 16.57 10.09
C GLY A 213 14.79 16.13 8.69
N GLU A 214 14.03 17.00 8.03
CA GLU A 214 13.39 16.71 6.73
C GLU A 214 13.88 17.68 5.64
N GLY A 215 14.86 18.53 5.96
CA GLY A 215 15.29 19.66 5.14
C GLY A 215 16.77 19.59 4.76
N ASP A 216 17.50 20.65 5.07
CA ASP A 216 18.91 20.87 4.69
C ASP A 216 19.89 20.69 5.88
N GLU A 217 19.46 20.05 6.96
CA GLU A 217 20.24 19.88 8.19
C GLU A 217 21.60 19.19 7.95
N GLY A 218 21.66 18.34 6.92
CA GLY A 218 22.86 17.64 6.49
C GLY A 218 23.24 16.46 7.39
N VAL A 219 22.24 15.83 8.02
CA VAL A 219 22.42 14.71 8.96
C VAL A 219 21.79 13.43 8.37
N PRO A 220 22.47 12.76 7.43
CA PRO A 220 21.91 11.58 6.76
C PRO A 220 21.98 10.30 7.61
N ALA A 221 22.58 10.33 8.80
CA ALA A 221 22.61 9.19 9.70
C ALA A 221 22.63 9.59 11.17
N VAL A 222 22.17 8.69 12.04
CA VAL A 222 22.07 8.87 13.48
C VAL A 222 22.50 7.59 14.19
N ILE A 223 23.28 7.72 15.25
CA ILE A 223 23.57 6.64 16.19
C ILE A 223 22.53 6.69 17.30
N ILE A 224 21.82 5.58 17.52
CA ILE A 224 20.96 5.38 18.68
C ILE A 224 21.66 4.42 19.64
N ARG A 225 21.97 4.91 20.84
CA ARG A 225 22.72 4.19 21.87
C ARG A 225 21.87 3.89 23.09
N GLY A 226 22.03 2.69 23.64
CA GLY A 226 21.29 2.26 24.83
C GLY A 226 19.83 1.87 24.54
N ALA A 227 19.48 1.65 23.28
CA ALA A 227 18.14 1.23 22.89
C ALA A 227 17.79 -0.16 23.48
N PRO A 228 16.64 -0.33 24.14
CA PRO A 228 16.26 -1.60 24.76
C PRO A 228 15.67 -2.57 23.73
N VAL A 229 16.48 -2.94 22.73
CA VAL A 229 16.07 -3.80 21.60
C VAL A 229 16.74 -5.16 21.67
N LYS A 230 16.20 -6.12 20.92
CA LYS A 230 16.84 -7.41 20.70
C LYS A 230 17.67 -7.40 19.43
N PHE A 231 18.90 -7.85 19.54
CA PHE A 231 19.76 -8.14 18.39
C PHE A 231 19.41 -9.51 17.81
N THR A 232 19.58 -9.67 16.50
CA THR A 232 19.40 -10.96 15.81
C THR A 232 20.56 -11.91 16.13
N GLY A 233 20.33 -13.22 16.01
CA GLY A 233 21.41 -14.21 16.11
C GLY A 233 22.36 -14.15 14.92
N ASP A 234 23.55 -14.75 15.05
CA ASP A 234 24.52 -14.84 13.96
C ASP A 234 23.92 -15.62 12.77
N GLY A 235 23.83 -14.96 11.61
CA GLY A 235 23.29 -15.55 10.38
C GLY A 235 21.76 -15.42 10.21
N ASP A 236 21.04 -14.92 11.22
CA ASP A 236 19.60 -14.63 11.09
C ASP A 236 19.38 -13.36 10.27
N LYS A 237 18.95 -13.53 9.01
CA LYS A 237 18.50 -12.41 8.17
C LYS A 237 16.99 -12.21 8.35
N MET A 238 16.60 -11.20 9.12
CA MET A 238 15.20 -10.81 9.28
C MET A 238 14.89 -9.60 8.41
N LYS A 239 14.10 -9.80 7.35
CA LYS A 239 13.47 -8.68 6.63
C LYS A 239 12.40 -8.05 7.51
N ILE A 240 12.07 -6.79 7.25
CA ILE A 240 10.92 -6.13 7.86
C ILE A 240 9.65 -6.89 7.43
N PRO A 241 8.86 -7.43 8.37
CA PRO A 241 7.68 -8.19 8.02
C PRO A 241 6.58 -7.26 7.49
N SER A 242 5.95 -7.65 6.39
CA SER A 242 4.75 -7.00 5.88
C SER A 242 3.48 -7.68 6.42
N ILE A 243 2.34 -7.01 6.22
CA ILE A 243 1.00 -7.56 6.48
C ILE A 243 0.23 -7.57 5.16
N ALA A 244 -0.57 -8.61 4.92
CA ALA A 244 -1.39 -8.67 3.72
C ALA A 244 -2.38 -7.47 3.67
N PRO A 245 -2.66 -6.88 2.50
CA PRO A 245 -3.57 -5.74 2.37
C PRO A 245 -4.95 -5.98 2.99
N GLU A 246 -5.46 -7.21 2.96
CA GLU A 246 -6.76 -7.60 3.51
C GLU A 246 -6.75 -7.66 5.04
N GLU A 247 -5.61 -8.00 5.63
CA GLU A 247 -5.41 -8.03 7.08
C GLU A 247 -4.96 -6.68 7.65
N CYS A 248 -4.50 -5.77 6.79
CA CYS A 248 -4.17 -4.40 7.15
C CYS A 248 -5.44 -3.66 7.55
N MET A 249 -5.50 -3.16 8.79
CA MET A 249 -6.69 -2.46 9.31
C MET A 249 -7.16 -1.30 8.42
N TYR A 250 -6.23 -0.61 7.74
CA TYR A 250 -6.58 0.52 6.88
C TYR A 250 -7.07 0.05 5.51
N ILE A 251 -6.30 -0.81 4.84
CA ILE A 251 -6.61 -1.23 3.48
C ILE A 251 -7.78 -2.22 3.46
N GLY A 252 -7.79 -3.16 4.39
CA GLY A 252 -8.91 -4.09 4.62
C GLY A 252 -10.22 -3.33 4.82
N SER A 253 -10.24 -2.34 5.71
CA SER A 253 -11.47 -1.57 6.00
C SER A 253 -11.89 -0.61 4.89
N LEU A 254 -10.93 -0.06 4.14
CA LEU A 254 -11.23 0.98 3.15
C LEU A 254 -11.38 0.45 1.72
N ARG A 255 -10.84 -0.72 1.39
CA ARG A 255 -10.63 -1.13 -0.01
C ARG A 255 -10.76 -2.62 -0.32
N CYS A 256 -10.66 -3.54 0.62
CA CYS A 256 -10.71 -4.98 0.32
C CYS A 256 -12.07 -5.60 0.65
N GLY A 257 -13.05 -5.42 -0.24
CA GLY A 257 -14.28 -6.21 -0.26
C GLY A 257 -15.57 -5.39 -0.35
N PRO A 258 -16.73 -6.08 -0.25
CA PRO A 258 -18.01 -5.43 -0.04
C PRO A 258 -17.98 -4.58 1.23
N HIS A 259 -18.46 -3.34 1.13
CA HIS A 259 -18.65 -2.47 2.28
C HIS A 259 -20.07 -1.91 2.28
N PRO A 260 -20.59 -1.40 3.42
CA PRO A 260 -21.94 -0.85 3.50
C PRO A 260 -22.19 0.18 2.40
N TYR A 261 -23.33 0.05 1.73
CA TYR A 261 -23.75 0.98 0.69
C TYR A 261 -24.23 2.30 1.33
N GLN A 262 -23.74 3.43 0.81
CA GLN A 262 -23.94 4.77 1.39
C GLN A 262 -24.77 5.72 0.51
N GLY A 263 -25.42 5.21 -0.54
CA GLY A 263 -26.24 6.02 -1.47
C GLY A 263 -25.59 6.25 -2.84
N GLY A 264 -26.31 6.96 -3.72
CA GLY A 264 -25.84 7.36 -5.06
C GLY A 264 -26.33 6.49 -6.22
N TYR A 265 -26.83 5.29 -5.93
CA TYR A 265 -27.40 4.32 -6.87
C TYR A 265 -28.80 3.82 -6.46
N ASP A 266 -29.53 4.59 -5.64
CA ASP A 266 -30.79 4.13 -5.02
C ASP A 266 -31.84 3.76 -6.08
N ARG A 267 -31.91 4.57 -7.14
CA ARG A 267 -32.75 4.29 -8.31
C ARG A 267 -32.41 2.95 -8.95
N LEU A 268 -31.13 2.57 -9.00
CA LEU A 268 -30.69 1.32 -9.62
C LEU A 268 -31.13 0.11 -8.78
N ILE A 269 -31.05 0.20 -7.45
CA ILE A 269 -31.56 -0.82 -6.53
C ILE A 269 -33.08 -0.99 -6.70
N GLU A 270 -33.82 0.11 -6.80
CA GLU A 270 -35.28 0.05 -7.00
C GLU A 270 -35.67 -0.56 -8.35
N GLU A 271 -34.93 -0.27 -9.43
CA GLU A 271 -35.15 -0.92 -10.72
C GLU A 271 -34.83 -2.42 -10.68
N ALA A 272 -33.80 -2.84 -9.94
CA ALA A 272 -33.48 -4.25 -9.73
C ALA A 272 -34.57 -4.96 -8.90
N LYS A 273 -35.10 -4.32 -7.85
CA LYS A 273 -36.23 -4.82 -7.06
C LYS A 273 -37.48 -5.03 -7.91
N LYS A 274 -37.85 -4.06 -8.77
CA LYS A 274 -38.97 -4.22 -9.70
C LYS A 274 -38.73 -5.35 -10.69
N ALA A 275 -37.49 -5.51 -11.16
CA ALA A 275 -37.15 -6.57 -12.10
C ALA A 275 -37.32 -7.97 -11.48
N LEU A 276 -37.04 -8.14 -10.19
CA LEU A 276 -37.20 -9.40 -9.45
C LEU A 276 -38.59 -10.01 -9.61
N GLU A 277 -39.65 -9.19 -9.70
CA GLU A 277 -41.03 -9.66 -9.88
C GLU A 277 -41.26 -10.42 -11.19
N ARG A 278 -40.40 -10.18 -12.20
CA ARG A 278 -40.47 -10.81 -13.52
C ARG A 278 -39.62 -12.09 -13.62
N ALA A 279 -39.04 -12.55 -12.52
CA ALA A 279 -38.21 -13.76 -12.49
C ALA A 279 -39.01 -15.01 -12.86
N TYR A 280 -38.47 -15.80 -13.79
CA TYR A 280 -38.97 -17.14 -14.11
C TYR A 280 -38.11 -18.17 -13.37
N ALA A 281 -38.54 -18.56 -12.17
CA ALA A 281 -37.79 -19.46 -11.30
C ALA A 281 -38.65 -20.59 -10.68
N PRO A 282 -39.34 -21.42 -11.49
CA PRO A 282 -40.23 -22.45 -10.96
C PRO A 282 -39.51 -23.65 -10.33
N TYR A 283 -38.21 -23.83 -10.58
CA TYR A 283 -37.46 -24.99 -10.09
C TYR A 283 -36.80 -24.70 -8.74
N SER A 284 -36.12 -23.55 -8.59
CA SER A 284 -35.49 -23.18 -7.31
C SER A 284 -36.41 -22.36 -6.39
N GLY A 285 -37.38 -21.63 -6.95
CA GLY A 285 -38.12 -20.59 -6.24
C GLY A 285 -37.27 -19.35 -5.89
N PHE A 286 -35.99 -19.33 -6.27
CA PHE A 286 -35.05 -18.26 -5.93
C PHE A 286 -35.07 -17.15 -6.98
N ARG A 287 -35.78 -16.07 -6.68
CA ARG A 287 -35.96 -14.92 -7.59
C ARG A 287 -34.86 -13.90 -7.38
N VAL A 288 -34.21 -13.50 -8.47
CA VAL A 288 -33.15 -12.49 -8.50
C VAL A 288 -33.50 -11.46 -9.56
N GLY A 289 -33.38 -10.18 -9.19
CA GLY A 289 -33.47 -9.05 -10.11
C GLY A 289 -32.14 -8.32 -10.21
N ALA A 290 -31.84 -7.76 -11.38
CA ALA A 290 -30.66 -6.94 -11.59
C ALA A 290 -30.99 -5.70 -12.43
N ALA A 291 -30.25 -4.63 -12.23
CA ALA A 291 -30.30 -3.43 -13.06
C ALA A 291 -28.89 -2.93 -13.37
N LEU A 292 -28.58 -2.77 -14.65
CA LEU A 292 -27.30 -2.33 -15.17
C LEU A 292 -27.39 -0.88 -15.67
N LEU A 293 -26.51 -0.01 -15.19
CA LEU A 293 -26.35 1.38 -15.61
C LEU A 293 -25.18 1.49 -16.58
N THR A 294 -25.42 2.03 -17.77
CA THR A 294 -24.36 2.33 -18.74
C THR A 294 -23.70 3.67 -18.46
N LYS A 295 -22.47 3.90 -18.94
CA LYS A 295 -21.82 5.22 -18.85
C LYS A 295 -22.57 6.32 -19.62
N GLY A 296 -23.48 5.95 -20.52
CA GLY A 296 -24.40 6.86 -21.20
C GLY A 296 -25.66 7.20 -20.38
N GLY A 297 -25.82 6.64 -19.18
CA GLY A 297 -26.95 6.88 -18.29
C GLY A 297 -28.20 6.03 -18.56
N LYS A 298 -28.15 5.08 -19.51
CA LYS A 298 -29.26 4.16 -19.79
C LYS A 298 -29.26 3.02 -18.77
N VAL A 299 -30.46 2.59 -18.35
CA VAL A 299 -30.64 1.49 -17.39
C VAL A 299 -31.31 0.30 -18.05
N TYR A 300 -30.74 -0.88 -17.85
CA TYR A 300 -31.26 -2.16 -18.32
C TYR A 300 -31.56 -3.06 -17.12
N SER A 301 -32.83 -3.40 -16.92
CA SER A 301 -33.26 -4.22 -15.78
C SER A 301 -33.81 -5.57 -16.24
N ALA A 302 -33.36 -6.63 -15.57
CA ALA A 302 -33.69 -8.00 -15.92
C ALA A 302 -33.80 -8.90 -14.68
N ALA A 303 -34.32 -10.11 -14.88
CA ALA A 303 -34.47 -11.12 -13.84
C ALA A 303 -33.82 -12.44 -14.29
N ASN A 304 -33.65 -13.37 -13.34
CA ASN A 304 -33.19 -14.70 -13.68
C ASN A 304 -34.28 -15.49 -14.43
N VAL A 305 -33.84 -16.33 -15.36
CA VAL A 305 -34.69 -17.20 -16.17
C VAL A 305 -34.14 -18.62 -16.09
N GLU A 306 -34.90 -19.50 -15.46
CA GLU A 306 -34.55 -20.90 -15.30
C GLU A 306 -34.99 -21.76 -16.48
N ASN A 307 -34.36 -22.92 -16.60
CA ASN A 307 -34.73 -23.96 -17.55
C ASN A 307 -34.70 -25.33 -16.85
N ALA A 308 -35.52 -26.28 -17.34
CA ALA A 308 -35.52 -27.66 -16.84
C ALA A 308 -34.13 -28.30 -16.96
N SER A 309 -33.38 -27.95 -18.02
CA SER A 309 -31.95 -28.21 -18.11
C SER A 309 -31.21 -27.08 -17.39
N SER A 310 -30.80 -27.31 -16.14
CA SER A 310 -30.26 -26.27 -15.25
C SER A 310 -29.10 -25.48 -15.85
N GLY A 311 -28.23 -26.12 -16.65
CA GLY A 311 -27.11 -25.48 -17.34
C GLY A 311 -27.52 -24.43 -18.39
N ALA A 312 -28.77 -24.44 -18.86
CA ALA A 312 -29.33 -23.43 -19.75
C ALA A 312 -29.96 -22.23 -19.02
N SER A 313 -29.95 -22.23 -17.68
CA SER A 313 -30.47 -21.10 -16.89
C SER A 313 -29.54 -19.88 -16.96
N ILE A 314 -30.12 -18.69 -16.97
CA ILE A 314 -29.39 -17.43 -17.01
C ILE A 314 -29.71 -16.56 -15.80
N CYS A 315 -28.67 -16.02 -15.17
CA CYS A 315 -28.79 -15.15 -14.00
C CYS A 315 -29.23 -13.74 -14.43
N ALA A 316 -29.86 -13.01 -13.51
CA ALA A 316 -30.40 -11.67 -13.78
C ALA A 316 -29.35 -10.69 -14.31
N GLU A 317 -28.14 -10.73 -13.74
CA GLU A 317 -27.02 -9.87 -14.10
C GLU A 317 -26.60 -10.10 -15.56
N ARG A 318 -26.45 -11.38 -15.95
CA ARG A 318 -26.10 -11.77 -17.32
C ARG A 318 -27.20 -11.42 -18.31
N THR A 319 -28.47 -11.56 -17.93
CA THR A 319 -29.59 -11.14 -18.77
C THR A 319 -29.56 -9.62 -19.02
N ALA A 320 -29.31 -8.81 -17.99
CA ALA A 320 -29.22 -7.35 -18.11
C ALA A 320 -28.05 -6.93 -19.02
N ILE A 321 -26.89 -7.56 -18.84
CA ILE A 321 -25.69 -7.34 -19.67
C ILE A 321 -25.94 -7.72 -21.13
N ALA A 322 -26.47 -8.92 -21.39
CA ALA A 322 -26.75 -9.38 -22.75
C ALA A 322 -27.75 -8.45 -23.47
N THR A 323 -28.76 -7.96 -22.74
CA THR A 323 -29.73 -7.00 -23.28
C THR A 323 -29.06 -5.68 -23.65
N ALA A 324 -28.22 -5.12 -22.77
CA ALA A 324 -27.51 -3.88 -23.04
C ALA A 324 -26.57 -3.99 -24.24
N ILE A 325 -25.83 -5.10 -24.35
CA ILE A 325 -24.93 -5.37 -25.47
C ILE A 325 -25.72 -5.53 -26.78
N SER A 326 -26.87 -6.20 -26.74
CA SER A 326 -27.75 -6.32 -27.91
C SER A 326 -28.26 -4.97 -28.41
N ASP A 327 -28.36 -3.97 -27.53
CA ASP A 327 -28.71 -2.58 -27.85
C ASP A 327 -27.48 -1.72 -28.23
N GLY A 328 -26.28 -2.31 -28.30
CA GLY A 328 -25.02 -1.66 -28.70
C GLY A 328 -24.23 -1.00 -27.56
N GLU A 329 -24.61 -1.20 -26.30
CA GLU A 329 -23.91 -0.63 -25.14
C GLU A 329 -22.75 -1.53 -24.70
N MET A 330 -21.54 -0.95 -24.62
CA MET A 330 -20.31 -1.68 -24.28
C MET A 330 -19.56 -1.10 -23.07
N LYS A 331 -20.08 -0.02 -22.47
CA LYS A 331 -19.43 0.69 -21.35
C LYS A 331 -20.38 0.82 -20.18
N PHE A 332 -20.04 0.19 -19.06
CA PHE A 332 -20.89 0.12 -17.88
C PHE A 332 -20.31 0.91 -16.73
N GLU A 333 -21.19 1.47 -15.91
CA GLU A 333 -20.83 2.22 -14.70
C GLU A 333 -21.08 1.37 -13.45
N ALA A 334 -22.30 0.83 -13.33
CA ALA A 334 -22.73 0.12 -12.14
C ALA A 334 -23.78 -0.96 -12.44
N LEU A 335 -23.86 -1.98 -11.60
CA LEU A 335 -24.91 -2.99 -11.58
C LEU A 335 -25.44 -3.17 -10.17
N ALA A 336 -26.75 -3.12 -9.99
CA ALA A 336 -27.42 -3.54 -8.76
C ALA A 336 -28.00 -4.95 -8.93
N VAL A 337 -27.89 -5.79 -7.90
CA VAL A 337 -28.47 -7.14 -7.82
C VAL A 337 -29.24 -7.29 -6.51
N VAL A 338 -30.44 -7.87 -6.59
CA VAL A 338 -31.38 -7.99 -5.47
C VAL A 338 -32.01 -9.38 -5.44
N ALA A 339 -32.13 -9.98 -4.26
CA ALA A 339 -32.87 -11.22 -4.03
C ALA A 339 -33.53 -11.22 -2.64
N ASP A 340 -34.48 -12.12 -2.43
CA ASP A 340 -35.08 -12.37 -1.11
C ASP A 340 -34.17 -13.27 -0.27
N THR A 341 -33.26 -12.64 0.46
CA THR A 341 -32.19 -13.28 1.23
C THR A 341 -32.03 -12.60 2.59
N LYS A 342 -31.42 -13.30 3.56
CA LYS A 342 -31.12 -12.72 4.88
C LYS A 342 -30.04 -11.64 4.78
N GLU A 343 -29.01 -11.87 3.98
CA GLU A 343 -27.88 -10.97 3.74
C GLU A 343 -27.92 -10.47 2.29
N PRO A 344 -27.28 -9.34 1.94
CA PRO A 344 -27.21 -8.86 0.56
C PRO A 344 -26.72 -9.95 -0.41
N VAL A 345 -27.44 -10.13 -1.53
CA VAL A 345 -27.11 -11.20 -2.48
C VAL A 345 -25.87 -10.84 -3.30
N ALA A 346 -24.89 -11.74 -3.34
CA ALA A 346 -23.71 -11.56 -4.17
C ALA A 346 -23.87 -12.23 -5.55
N PRO A 347 -23.35 -11.64 -6.64
CA PRO A 347 -23.33 -12.29 -7.94
C PRO A 347 -22.58 -13.62 -7.90
N CYS A 348 -23.01 -14.60 -8.68
CA CYS A 348 -22.27 -15.85 -8.83
C CYS A 348 -20.97 -15.66 -9.63
N GLY A 349 -20.03 -16.62 -9.57
CA GLY A 349 -18.73 -16.51 -10.24
C GLY A 349 -18.82 -16.22 -11.74
N VAL A 350 -19.78 -16.81 -12.45
CA VAL A 350 -19.97 -16.58 -13.89
C VAL A 350 -20.43 -15.15 -14.17
N CYS A 351 -21.31 -14.59 -13.35
CA CYS A 351 -21.74 -13.19 -13.49
C CYS A 351 -20.59 -12.22 -13.23
N ARG A 352 -19.79 -12.49 -12.19
CA ARG A 352 -18.60 -11.67 -11.88
C ARG A 352 -17.58 -11.72 -13.03
N GLN A 353 -17.32 -12.92 -13.57
CA GLN A 353 -16.44 -13.12 -14.73
C GLN A 353 -16.98 -12.47 -16.01
N THR A 354 -18.31 -12.40 -16.16
CA THR A 354 -18.92 -11.70 -17.29
C THR A 354 -18.75 -10.19 -17.14
N LEU A 355 -18.97 -9.64 -15.93
CA LEU A 355 -18.84 -8.21 -15.67
C LEU A 355 -17.41 -7.70 -15.86
N ILE A 356 -16.41 -8.44 -15.38
CA ILE A 356 -15.01 -7.99 -15.43
C ILE A 356 -14.48 -7.83 -16.86
N GLU A 357 -15.06 -8.54 -17.84
CA GLU A 357 -14.76 -8.40 -19.26
C GLU A 357 -15.03 -6.97 -19.77
N PHE A 358 -15.95 -6.24 -19.13
CA PHE A 358 -16.35 -4.89 -19.55
C PHE A 358 -15.75 -3.77 -18.70
N GLY A 359 -14.95 -4.11 -17.67
CA GLY A 359 -14.23 -3.14 -16.84
C GLY A 359 -14.07 -3.59 -15.38
N GLU A 360 -12.87 -3.40 -14.82
CA GLU A 360 -12.55 -3.73 -13.43
C GLU A 360 -13.17 -2.74 -12.42
N ASP A 361 -13.48 -1.52 -12.86
CA ASP A 361 -13.98 -0.41 -12.03
C ASP A 361 -15.51 -0.41 -11.86
N ILE A 362 -16.24 -1.30 -12.55
CA ILE A 362 -17.70 -1.37 -12.50
C ILE A 362 -18.15 -1.60 -11.05
N LYS A 363 -19.04 -0.73 -10.57
CA LYS A 363 -19.62 -0.84 -9.22
C LYS A 363 -20.68 -1.93 -9.18
N VAL A 364 -20.62 -2.79 -8.18
CA VAL A 364 -21.59 -3.84 -7.94
C VAL A 364 -22.28 -3.57 -6.61
N ILE A 365 -23.57 -3.25 -6.66
CA ILE A 365 -24.42 -3.02 -5.51
C ILE A 365 -25.18 -4.32 -5.24
N MET A 366 -24.85 -4.96 -4.13
CA MET A 366 -25.48 -6.19 -3.65
C MET A 366 -26.51 -5.79 -2.62
N ALA A 367 -27.77 -6.19 -2.79
CA ALA A 367 -28.82 -5.84 -1.83
C ALA A 367 -29.80 -6.99 -1.60
N ASN A 368 -30.56 -6.91 -0.51
CA ASN A 368 -31.70 -7.77 -0.26
C ASN A 368 -33.02 -6.97 -0.32
N ILE A 369 -34.16 -7.67 -0.25
CA ILE A 369 -35.48 -7.00 -0.23
C ILE A 369 -35.79 -6.28 1.09
N LYS A 370 -35.00 -6.52 2.15
CA LYS A 370 -35.19 -5.96 3.49
C LYS A 370 -34.56 -4.58 3.66
N GLY A 371 -33.76 -4.15 2.68
CA GLY A 371 -33.12 -2.84 2.64
C GLY A 371 -31.63 -2.84 2.98
N ASP A 372 -31.05 -4.00 3.31
CA ASP A 372 -29.60 -4.10 3.49
C ASP A 372 -28.90 -4.09 2.13
N ALA A 373 -27.83 -3.33 2.03
CA ALA A 373 -27.04 -3.24 0.81
C ALA A 373 -25.54 -3.02 1.09
N GLU A 374 -24.73 -3.61 0.22
CA GLU A 374 -23.28 -3.48 0.16
C GLU A 374 -22.85 -3.09 -1.25
N ILE A 375 -21.68 -2.50 -1.37
CA ILE A 375 -21.09 -2.11 -2.65
C ILE A 375 -19.63 -2.53 -2.72
N ALA A 376 -19.21 -2.98 -3.90
CA ALA A 376 -17.83 -3.30 -4.24
C ALA A 376 -17.55 -2.93 -5.70
N THR A 377 -16.30 -2.96 -6.14
CA THR A 377 -16.00 -3.09 -7.58
C THR A 377 -16.06 -4.56 -7.99
N VAL A 378 -16.26 -4.84 -9.28
CA VAL A 378 -16.21 -6.23 -9.77
C VAL A 378 -14.84 -6.88 -9.51
N ASP A 379 -13.75 -6.11 -9.58
CA ASP A 379 -12.39 -6.56 -9.23
C ASP A 379 -12.33 -7.10 -7.79
N ASN A 380 -12.90 -6.36 -6.84
CA ASN A 380 -12.98 -6.78 -5.43
C ASN A 380 -13.76 -8.10 -5.24
N LEU A 381 -14.66 -8.46 -6.16
CA LEU A 381 -15.46 -9.67 -6.08
C LEU A 381 -14.81 -10.88 -6.77
N MET A 382 -13.78 -10.68 -7.59
CA MET A 382 -13.25 -11.71 -8.49
C MET A 382 -12.03 -12.47 -7.99
N ARG A 383 -11.45 -12.10 -6.83
CA ARG A 383 -10.27 -12.74 -6.17
C ARG A 383 -9.45 -13.61 -7.14
N ARG A 384 -8.54 -12.96 -7.88
CA ARG A 384 -7.51 -13.67 -8.66
C ARG A 384 -6.49 -14.33 -7.74
#